data_AF-A0A535ZGZ0-F1
#
_entry.id   AF-A0A535ZGZ0-F1
#
_cell.length_a   1.000
_cell.length_b   1.000
_cell.length_c   1.000
_cell.angle_alpha   90.00
_cell.angle_beta   90.00
_cell.angle_gamma   90.00
#
_symmetry.space_group_name_H-M   'P 1'
#
loop_
_entity.id
_entity.type
_entity.pdbx_description
1 polymer ?
#
loop_
_entity_poly.entity_id
_entity_poly.type
_entity_poly.pdbx_seq_one_letter_code
_entity_poly.pdbx_strand_id
1 'polypeptide(L)' 'MAVTTRRREEPRAQPVGPGQFLRDVYDELRKVVWPTAGELYRYTLVVIFTVILLGIFIGGTDYILAEVARRTLYNNGVH' A
#
# COMPACT_ATOMS: atom_id res chain seq x y z
N MET A 1 -31.02 -4.19 -57.84
CA MET A 1 -31.25 -4.29 -56.38
C MET A 1 -30.05 -3.67 -55.68
N ALA A 2 -30.19 -2.44 -55.18
CA ALA A 2 -29.13 -1.77 -54.44
C ALA A 2 -29.34 -2.02 -52.95
N VAL A 3 -28.48 -2.83 -52.34
CA VAL A 3 -28.43 -2.99 -50.88
C VAL A 3 -27.82 -1.71 -50.32
N THR A 4 -28.65 -0.87 -49.70
CA THR A 4 -28.18 0.28 -48.93
C THR A 4 -27.70 -0.24 -47.59
N THR A 5 -26.39 -0.39 -47.42
CA THR A 5 -25.81 -0.69 -46.11
C THR A 5 -26.03 0.52 -45.21
N ARG A 6 -27.00 0.45 -44.30
CA ARG A 6 -27.26 1.51 -43.31
C ARG A 6 -26.00 1.63 -42.45
N ARG A 7 -25.21 2.69 -42.66
CA ARG A 7 -24.05 3.03 -41.83
C ARG A 7 -24.54 3.13 -40.38
N ARG A 8 -24.16 2.17 -39.54
CA ARG A 8 -24.45 2.20 -38.12
C ARG A 8 -23.70 3.41 -37.56
N GLU A 9 -24.43 4.46 -37.19
CA GLU A 9 -23.86 5.58 -36.47
C GLU A 9 -23.31 5.04 -35.15
N GLU A 10 -21.99 4.99 -35.03
CA GLU A 10 -21.36 4.62 -33.76
C GLU A 10 -21.75 5.68 -32.72
N PRO A 11 -22.22 5.29 -31.53
CA PRO A 11 -22.55 6.25 -30.48
C PRO A 11 -21.29 7.07 -30.20
N ARG A 12 -21.34 8.38 -30.45
CA ARG A 12 -20.24 9.28 -30.10
C ARG A 12 -19.93 9.07 -28.63
N ALA A 13 -18.70 8.64 -28.31
CA ALA A 13 -18.23 8.59 -26.94
C ALA A 13 -18.40 9.98 -26.33
N GLN A 14 -19.42 10.14 -25.48
CA GLN A 14 -19.65 11.40 -24.78
C GLN A 14 -18.49 11.59 -23.79
N PRO A 15 -17.91 12.80 -23.70
CA PRO A 15 -16.94 13.09 -22.65
C PRO A 15 -17.60 12.82 -21.30
N VAL A 16 -17.07 11.87 -20.53
CA VAL A 16 -17.58 11.58 -19.19
C VAL A 16 -17.32 12.79 -18.30
N GLY A 17 -18.39 13.44 -17.83
CA GLY A 17 -18.27 14.53 -16.88
C GLY A 17 -17.71 14.03 -15.54
N PRO A 18 -17.00 14.86 -14.76
CA PRO A 18 -16.41 14.46 -13.47
C PRO A 18 -17.42 13.79 -12.51
N GLY A 19 -18.68 14.24 -12.52
CA GLY A 19 -19.75 13.65 -11.70
C GLY A 19 -20.19 12.25 -12.18
N GLN A 20 -20.18 11.99 -13.49
CA GLN A 20 -20.45 10.67 -14.05
C GLN A 20 -19.29 9.71 -13.70
N PHE A 21 -18.05 10.18 -13.85
CA PHE A 21 -16.85 9.42 -13.50
C PHE A 21 -16.81 9.00 -12.03
N LEU A 22 -17.12 9.90 -11.08
CA LEU A 22 -17.15 9.55 -9.65
C LEU A 22 -18.22 8.51 -9.32
N ARG A 23 -19.36 8.56 -10.00
CA ARG A 23 -20.44 7.57 -9.85
C ARG A 23 -19.99 6.21 -10.35
N ASP A 24 -19.37 6.17 -11.54
CA ASP A 24 -18.83 4.94 -12.12
C ASP A 24 -17.73 4.33 -11.23
N VAL A 25 -16.85 5.16 -10.63
CA VAL A 25 -15.84 4.73 -9.65
C VAL A 25 -16.48 4.14 -8.39
N TYR A 26 -17.51 4.80 -7.83
CA TYR A 26 -18.21 4.29 -6.65
C TYR A 26 -18.90 2.94 -6.92
N ASP A 27 -19.53 2.81 -8.09
CA ASP A 27 -20.17 1.57 -8.51
C ASP A 27 -19.16 0.43 -8.71
N GLU A 28 -17.94 0.73 -9.14
CA GLU A 28 -16.84 -0.24 -9.21
C GLU A 28 -16.24 -0.57 -7.83
N LEU A 29 -16.06 0.43 -6.96
CA LEU A 29 -15.57 0.23 -5.58
C LEU A 29 -16.49 -0.67 -4.75
N ARG A 30 -17.78 -0.71 -5.05
CA ARG A 30 -18.74 -1.63 -4.43
C ARG A 30 -18.55 -3.09 -4.85
N LYS A 31 -17.91 -3.35 -5.99
CA LYS A 31 -17.57 -4.71 -6.46
C LYS A 31 -16.29 -5.23 -5.81
N VAL A 32 -15.50 -4.35 -5.20
CA VAL A 32 -14.29 -4.73 -4.47
C VAL A 32 -14.70 -5.51 -3.23
N VAL A 33 -14.10 -6.70 -3.07
CA VAL A 33 -14.28 -7.53 -1.88
C VAL A 33 -13.43 -6.94 -0.76
N TRP A 34 -14.06 -6.16 0.12
CA TRP A 34 -13.38 -5.61 1.29
C TRP A 34 -13.21 -6.69 2.36
N PRO A 35 -12.06 -6.70 3.05
CA PRO A 35 -11.80 -7.65 4.12
C PRO A 35 -12.83 -7.49 5.24
N THR A 36 -13.16 -8.60 5.89
CA THR A 36 -14.02 -8.57 7.08
C THR A 36 -13.29 -7.88 8.23
N ALA A 37 -14.05 -7.30 9.18
CA ALA A 37 -13.46 -6.64 10.36
C ALA A 37 -12.53 -7.58 11.16
N GLY A 38 -12.85 -8.88 11.18
CA GLY A 38 -12.01 -9.90 11.83
C GLY A 38 -10.69 -10.17 11.11
N GLU A 39 -10.69 -10.21 9.78
CA GLU A 39 -9.46 -10.36 8.98
C GLU A 39 -8.58 -9.13 9.12
N LEU A 40 -9.16 -7.93 9.06
CA LEU A 40 -8.44 -6.68 9.23
C LEU A 40 -7.71 -6.67 10.59
N TYR A 41 -8.39 -7.05 11.67
CA TYR A 41 -7.78 -7.11 13.00
C TYR A 41 -6.63 -8.11 13.10
N ARG A 42 -6.76 -9.28 12.46
CA ARG A 42 -5.67 -10.28 12.44
C ARG A 42 -4.45 -9.74 11.70
N TYR A 43 -4.65 -9.11 10.54
CA TYR A 43 -3.54 -8.55 9.77
C TYR A 43 -2.87 -7.39 10.49
N THR A 44 -3.61 -6.48 11.11
CA THR A 44 -3.02 -5.38 11.88
C THR A 44 -2.25 -5.90 13.09
N LEU A 45 -2.74 -6.93 13.78
CA LEU A 45 -2.04 -7.55 14.90
C LEU A 45 -0.70 -8.17 14.47
N VAL A 46 -0.68 -8.88 13.34
CA VAL A 46 0.57 -9.45 12.78
C VAL A 46 1.57 -8.34 12.48
N VAL A 47 1.13 -7.24 11.85
CA VAL A 47 2.01 -6.10 11.53
C VAL A 47 2.53 -5.42 12.79
N ILE A 48 1.68 -5.20 13.80
CA ILE A 48 2.12 -4.61 15.07
C ILE A 48 3.18 -5.49 15.73
N PHE A 49 2.94 -6.80 15.77
CA PHE A 49 3.90 -7.75 16.34
C PHE A 49 5.23 -7.72 15.60
N THR A 50 5.21 -7.74 14.26
CA THR A 50 6.45 -7.74 13.46
C THR A 50 7.22 -6.44 13.62
N VAL A 51 6.53 -5.29 13.66
CA VAL A 51 7.17 -3.97 13.87
C VAL A 51 7.83 -3.89 15.25
N ILE A 52 7.18 -4.39 16.31
CA ILE A 52 7.77 -4.43 17.65
C ILE A 52 9.01 -5.32 17.68
N LEU A 53 8.93 -6.51 17.08
CA LEU A 53 10.06 -7.45 17.04
C LEU A 53 11.26 -6.83 16.29
N LEU A 54 11.02 -6.26 15.12
CA LEU A 54 12.05 -5.57 14.34
C LEU A 54 12.60 -4.35 15.08
N GLY A 55 11.75 -3.58 15.75
CA GLY A 55 12.16 -2.42 16.55
C GLY A 55 13.10 -2.81 17.70
N ILE A 56 12.78 -3.90 18.42
CA ILE A 56 13.66 -4.44 19.46
C ILE A 56 14.96 -4.96 18.87
N PHE A 57 14.90 -5.68 17.73
CA PHE A 57 16.08 -6.22 17.07
C PHE A 57 17.03 -5.11 16.62
N ILE A 58 16.52 -4.11 15.91
CA ILE A 58 17.28 -2.96 15.41
C ILE A 58 17.83 -2.17 16.61
N GLY A 59 16.97 -1.72 17.53
CA GLY A 59 17.39 -0.92 18.67
C GLY A 59 18.37 -1.65 19.60
N GLY A 60 18.18 -2.96 19.81
CA GLY A 60 19.13 -3.78 20.55
C GLY A 60 20.48 -3.91 19.84
N THR A 61 20.46 -4.10 18.52
CA THR A 61 21.68 -4.15 17.70
C THR A 61 22.41 -2.81 17.72
N ASP A 62 21.70 -1.69 17.55
CA ASP A 62 22.27 -0.34 17.63
C ASP A 62 22.89 -0.06 19.00
N TYR A 63 22.23 -0.49 20.08
CA TYR A 63 22.77 -0.35 21.44
C TYR A 63 24.07 -1.13 21.63
N ILE A 64 24.10 -2.39 21.19
CA ILE A 64 25.29 -3.24 21.28
C ILE A 64 26.43 -2.66 20.43
N LEU A 65 26.15 -2.27 19.18
CA LEU A 65 27.14 -1.68 18.29
C LEU A 65 27.67 -0.36 18.85
N ALA A 66 26.81 0.50 19.39
CA ALA A 66 27.23 1.75 20.02
C ALA A 66 28.12 1.51 21.24
N GLU A 67 27.76 0.56 22.10
CA GLU A 67 28.55 0.18 23.26
C GLU A 67 29.91 -0.40 22.87
N VAL A 68 29.95 -1.30 21.88
CA VAL A 68 31.19 -1.91 21.37
C VAL A 68 32.07 -0.86 20.69
N ALA A 69 31.49 -0.02 19.84
CA ALA A 69 32.21 1.07 19.18
C ALA A 69 32.78 2.04 20.20
N ARG A 70 31.99 2.42 21.22
CA ARG A 70 32.46 3.27 22.32
C ARG A 70 33.62 2.61 23.05
N ARG A 71 33.47 1.36 23.50
CA ARG A 71 34.57 0.63 24.18
C ARG A 71 35.82 0.56 23.33
N THR A 72 35.70 0.26 22.04
CA THR A 72 36.84 0.14 21.13
C THR A 72 37.53 1.49 20.89
N LEU A 73 36.77 2.56 20.67
CA LEU A 73 37.31 3.90 20.43
C LEU A 73 37.91 4.54 21.69
N TYR A 74 37.26 4.39 22.84
CA TYR A 74 37.78 4.93 24.10
C TYR A 74 38.98 4.14 24.63
N ASN A 75 39.02 2.82 24.41
CA ASN A 75 40.13 1.97 24.88
C ASN A 75 41.35 2.02 23.95
N ASN A 76 41.16 2.29 22.64
CA ASN A 76 42.26 2.34 21.66
C ASN A 76 42.71 3.77 21.29
N GLY A 77 42.15 4.81 21.92
CA GLY A 77 42.37 6.21 21.54
C GLY A 77 43.34 7.01 22.44
N VAL A 78 44.00 6.39 23.41
CA VAL A 78 45.04 7.05 24.23
C VAL A 78 46.26 6.13 24.33
N HIS A 79 46.95 6.00 23.20
CA HIS A 79 48.41 5.94 23.13
C HIS A 79 48.87 6.68 21.88
#